data_AF-A0A1I5KPA0-F1
#
_entry.id   AF-A0A1I5KPA0-F1
#
_cell.length_a   1.000
_cell.length_b   1.000
_cell.length_c   1.000
_cell.angle_alpha   90.00
_cell.angle_beta   90.00
_cell.angle_gamma   90.00
#
_symmetry.space_group_name_H-M   'P 1'
#
loop_
_entity.id
_entity.type
_entity.pdbx_description
1 polymer ?
#
loop_
_entity_poly.entity_id
_entity_poly.type
_entity_poly.pdbx_seq_one_letter_code
_entity_poly.pdbx_strand_id
1 'polypeptide(L)'
;MKYIYLNQICLENFKSSLMNETIIEFFKNLIYLLKNLREIEVEIIFDSNISQFKYNNQSLYYFLKNLPRDMKEILLVKITKNIPFCSNEFDEYSDNENIVLGDCKIKEMNIDILDSFLACALYHNAPILSTKLCDIEELTKEYIFIECKNNSHKLANFCIENKNEIVDSLNKNYQNEINNWQKWKESINVLYKFVNITDECFEELCKYSFNSVYGKIVRNFMKNIDYYIKKNESIHLDFSKCCSNTKIESDTRLIKFKRELSIVNCNGNKEIANWHTWINKDFRLYFTIDKINNKICFIKFCKKII
;
A
#
# COMPACT_ATOMS: atom_id res chain seq x y z
N MET A 1 -8.65 -3.17 -6.29
CA MET A 1 -7.97 -3.52 -5.03
C MET A 1 -6.93 -4.59 -5.32
N LYS A 2 -5.75 -4.54 -4.72
CA LYS A 2 -4.69 -5.55 -4.95
C LYS A 2 -4.75 -6.61 -3.87
N TYR A 3 -4.36 -7.84 -4.20
CA TYR A 3 -4.45 -8.97 -3.28
C TYR A 3 -3.07 -9.56 -2.99
N ILE A 4 -2.90 -10.07 -1.77
CA ILE A 4 -1.83 -10.99 -1.39
C ILE A 4 -2.46 -12.16 -0.64
N TYR A 5 -2.11 -13.40 -0.99
CA TYR A 5 -2.77 -14.59 -0.47
C TYR A 5 -1.91 -15.26 0.60
N LEU A 6 -2.43 -15.44 1.81
CA LEU A 6 -1.76 -16.24 2.83
C LEU A 6 -1.77 -17.70 2.41
N ASN A 7 -0.59 -18.30 2.39
CA ASN A 7 -0.43 -19.70 2.05
C ASN A 7 -0.91 -20.58 3.19
N GLN A 8 -2.10 -21.16 3.05
CA GLN A 8 -2.68 -22.05 4.05
C GLN A 8 -1.82 -23.30 4.27
N ILE A 9 -1.15 -23.82 3.24
CA ILE A 9 -0.31 -25.02 3.33
C ILE A 9 0.80 -24.83 4.38
N CYS A 10 1.29 -23.59 4.53
CA CYS A 10 2.29 -23.25 5.55
C CYS A 10 1.79 -23.38 6.99
N LEU A 11 0.47 -23.34 7.20
CA LEU A 11 -0.18 -23.44 8.50
C LEU A 11 -0.68 -24.86 8.81
N GLU A 12 -0.48 -25.80 7.88
CA GLU A 12 -0.84 -27.21 8.05
C GLU A 12 0.40 -28.08 8.30
N ASN A 13 1.57 -27.63 7.85
CA ASN A 13 2.83 -28.38 7.86
C ASN A 13 3.89 -27.70 8.74
N PHE A 14 3.65 -27.64 10.04
CA PHE A 14 4.55 -27.00 11.01
C PHE A 14 5.86 -27.75 11.20
N LYS A 15 6.96 -26.99 11.37
CA LYS A 15 8.23 -27.54 11.86
C LYS A 15 8.05 -28.24 13.21
N SER A 16 8.72 -29.36 13.38
CA SER A 16 8.86 -29.96 14.71
C SER A 16 9.55 -28.95 15.65
N SER A 17 9.04 -28.81 16.87
CA SER A 17 9.64 -27.99 17.94
C SER A 17 9.48 -26.47 17.82
N LEU A 18 8.45 -25.96 17.11
CA LEU A 18 8.14 -24.53 17.21
C LEU A 18 7.72 -24.16 18.62
N MET A 19 8.22 -23.03 19.10
CA MET A 19 7.80 -22.46 20.37
C MET A 19 6.48 -21.71 20.17
N ASN A 20 5.63 -21.69 21.21
CA ASN A 20 4.36 -20.97 21.18
C ASN A 20 4.58 -19.46 20.91
N GLU A 21 5.69 -18.90 21.39
CA GLU A 21 6.10 -17.53 21.14
C GLU A 21 6.31 -17.25 19.65
N THR A 22 6.79 -18.23 18.87
CA THR A 22 6.97 -18.11 17.41
C THR A 22 5.62 -18.02 16.70
N ILE A 23 4.62 -18.78 17.16
CA ILE A 23 3.24 -18.71 16.64
C ILE A 23 2.60 -17.35 16.97
N ILE A 24 2.80 -16.85 18.20
CA ILE A 24 2.31 -15.53 18.62
C ILE A 24 2.97 -14.44 17.76
N GLU A 25 4.27 -14.53 17.51
CA GLU A 25 5.00 -13.56 16.67
C GLU A 25 4.52 -13.59 15.22
N PHE A 26 4.22 -14.76 14.66
CA PHE A 26 3.55 -14.88 13.37
C PHE A 26 2.24 -14.07 13.31
N PHE A 27 1.36 -14.22 14.30
CA PHE A 27 0.11 -13.47 14.34
C PHE A 27 0.33 -11.96 14.50
N LYS A 28 1.32 -11.53 15.30
CA LYS A 28 1.70 -10.12 15.40
C LYS A 28 2.15 -9.56 14.05
N ASN A 29 2.94 -10.33 13.29
CA ASN A 29 3.42 -9.94 11.98
C ASN A 29 2.30 -9.88 10.95
N LEU A 30 1.39 -10.86 10.97
CA LEU A 30 0.20 -10.86 10.13
C LEU A 30 -0.68 -9.63 10.40
N ILE A 31 -0.90 -9.29 11.67
CA ILE A 31 -1.69 -8.11 12.07
C ILE A 31 -0.99 -6.81 11.67
N TYR A 32 0.34 -6.74 11.82
CA TYR A 32 1.12 -5.62 11.31
C TYR A 32 0.89 -5.44 9.81
N LEU A 33 0.97 -6.51 9.02
CA LEU A 33 0.73 -6.47 7.58
C LEU A 33 -0.73 -6.07 7.27
N LEU A 34 -1.72 -6.61 7.98
CA LEU A 34 -3.14 -6.23 7.81
C LEU A 34 -3.35 -4.72 8.00
N LYS A 35 -2.69 -4.11 8.99
CA LYS A 35 -2.76 -2.66 9.25
C LYS A 35 -2.08 -1.87 8.11
N ASN A 36 -0.83 -2.19 7.79
CA ASN A 36 -0.01 -1.38 6.88
C ASN A 36 -0.36 -1.58 5.40
N LEU A 37 -0.74 -2.79 4.98
CA LEU A 37 -1.12 -3.05 3.59
C LEU A 37 -2.46 -2.43 3.23
N ARG A 38 -3.38 -2.30 4.19
CA ARG A 38 -4.64 -1.57 4.01
C ARG A 38 -4.42 -0.10 3.67
N GLU A 39 -3.37 0.53 4.21
CA GLU A 39 -3.03 1.92 3.89
C GLU A 39 -2.62 2.12 2.43
N ILE A 40 -2.15 1.07 1.75
CA ILE A 40 -1.78 1.08 0.33
C ILE A 40 -2.76 0.31 -0.56
N GLU A 41 -3.99 0.11 -0.09
CA GLU A 41 -5.08 -0.59 -0.82
C GLU A 41 -4.73 -2.01 -1.27
N VAL A 42 -3.87 -2.68 -0.51
CA VAL A 42 -3.57 -4.11 -0.65
C VAL A 42 -4.30 -4.88 0.45
N GLU A 43 -5.11 -5.86 0.05
CA GLU A 43 -5.82 -6.73 0.96
C GLU A 43 -5.12 -8.09 1.10
N ILE A 44 -4.92 -8.53 2.33
CA ILE A 44 -4.49 -9.91 2.61
C ILE A 44 -5.73 -10.80 2.58
N ILE A 45 -5.68 -11.82 1.74
CA ILE A 45 -6.72 -12.83 1.59
C ILE A 45 -6.19 -14.12 2.22
N PHE A 46 -6.95 -14.72 3.13
CA PHE A 46 -6.60 -16.01 3.71
C PHE A 46 -7.84 -16.86 3.89
N ASP A 47 -7.70 -18.18 3.86
CA ASP A 47 -8.83 -19.08 3.93
C ASP A 47 -9.56 -18.98 5.28
N SER A 48 -10.89 -19.14 5.25
CA SER A 48 -11.74 -19.17 6.45
C SER A 48 -11.34 -20.29 7.44
N ASN A 49 -10.69 -21.35 6.95
CA ASN A 49 -10.12 -22.45 7.72
C ASN A 49 -9.00 -22.01 8.66
N ILE A 50 -8.46 -20.80 8.53
CA ILE A 50 -7.58 -20.24 9.57
C ILE A 50 -8.27 -20.19 10.94
N SER A 51 -9.61 -20.08 10.98
CA SER A 51 -10.39 -20.18 12.21
C SER A 51 -10.25 -21.54 12.91
N GLN A 52 -9.94 -22.59 12.15
CA GLN A 52 -9.71 -23.95 12.61
C GLN A 52 -8.24 -24.22 12.98
N PHE A 53 -7.36 -23.21 12.86
CA PHE A 53 -5.94 -23.33 13.19
C PHE A 53 -5.73 -23.99 14.56
N LYS A 54 -4.84 -24.99 14.58
CA LYS A 54 -4.41 -25.70 15.78
C LYS A 54 -2.91 -25.95 15.72
N TYR A 55 -2.23 -25.71 16.84
CA TYR A 55 -0.83 -26.09 17.06
C TYR A 55 -0.70 -26.70 18.46
N ASN A 56 -0.07 -27.87 18.59
CA ASN A 56 0.05 -28.60 19.87
C ASN A 56 -1.28 -28.74 20.65
N ASN A 57 -2.37 -29.09 19.96
CA ASN A 57 -3.74 -29.15 20.49
C ASN A 57 -4.31 -27.83 21.04
N GLN A 58 -3.61 -26.71 20.88
CA GLN A 58 -4.09 -25.39 21.23
C GLN A 58 -4.75 -24.76 20.00
N SER A 59 -5.96 -24.24 20.17
CA SER A 59 -6.68 -23.54 19.10
C SER A 59 -6.11 -22.15 18.86
N LEU A 60 -6.45 -21.55 17.72
CA LEU A 60 -6.21 -20.14 17.43
C LEU A 60 -6.51 -19.23 18.63
N TYR A 61 -7.65 -19.43 19.30
CA TYR A 61 -8.11 -18.60 20.41
C TYR A 61 -7.11 -18.56 21.58
N TYR A 62 -6.40 -19.67 21.84
CA TYR A 62 -5.35 -19.71 22.85
C TYR A 62 -4.24 -18.70 22.53
N PHE A 63 -3.76 -18.69 21.29
CA PHE A 63 -2.71 -17.78 20.84
C PHE A 63 -3.21 -16.32 20.80
N LEU A 64 -4.45 -16.09 20.34
CA LEU A 64 -5.05 -14.76 20.30
C LEU A 64 -5.24 -14.13 21.68
N LYS A 65 -5.41 -14.94 22.74
CA LYS A 65 -5.50 -14.44 24.13
C LYS A 65 -4.21 -13.76 24.59
N ASN A 66 -3.08 -14.14 24.02
CA ASN A 66 -1.76 -13.60 24.38
C ASN A 66 -1.39 -12.34 23.55
N LEU A 67 -2.31 -11.85 22.70
CA LEU A 67 -2.13 -10.63 21.94
C LEU A 67 -2.77 -9.43 22.66
N PRO A 68 -2.24 -8.21 22.45
CA PRO A 68 -2.93 -6.98 22.84
C PRO A 68 -4.36 -6.92 22.28
N ARG A 69 -5.26 -6.27 23.01
CA ARG A 69 -6.70 -6.22 22.68
C ARG A 69 -6.95 -5.66 21.27
N ASP A 70 -6.29 -4.56 20.91
CA ASP A 70 -6.44 -3.92 19.60
C ASP A 70 -6.00 -4.85 18.45
N MET A 71 -4.93 -5.61 18.67
CA MET A 71 -4.43 -6.58 17.70
C MET A 71 -5.39 -7.76 17.54
N LYS A 72 -5.90 -8.29 18.65
CA LYS A 72 -6.86 -9.40 18.67
C LYS A 72 -8.13 -9.03 17.88
N GLU A 73 -8.68 -7.84 18.10
CA GLU A 73 -9.91 -7.39 17.43
C GLU A 73 -9.74 -7.34 15.90
N ILE A 74 -8.60 -6.87 15.40
CA ILE A 74 -8.32 -6.78 13.96
C ILE A 74 -8.34 -8.16 13.29
N LEU A 75 -7.64 -9.12 13.89
CA LEU A 75 -7.55 -10.46 13.33
C LEU A 75 -8.91 -11.18 13.40
N LEU A 76 -9.64 -11.04 14.52
CA LEU A 76 -10.98 -11.61 14.65
C LEU A 76 -11.95 -11.05 13.60
N VAL A 77 -12.00 -9.73 13.43
CA VAL A 77 -12.85 -9.09 12.40
C VAL A 77 -12.52 -9.62 11.02
N LYS A 78 -11.23 -9.83 10.71
CA LYS A 78 -10.80 -10.35 9.41
C LYS A 78 -11.19 -11.82 9.22
N ILE A 79 -11.10 -12.65 10.26
CA ILE A 79 -11.51 -14.07 10.22
C ILE A 79 -13.02 -14.23 10.08
N THR A 80 -13.79 -13.37 10.74
CA THR A 80 -15.27 -13.44 10.71
C THR A 80 -15.88 -12.86 9.43
N LYS A 81 -15.13 -12.06 8.68
CA LYS A 81 -15.60 -11.56 7.40
C LYS A 81 -15.65 -12.71 6.42
N ASN A 82 -16.79 -12.88 5.74
CA ASN A 82 -16.90 -13.78 4.61
C ASN A 82 -15.92 -13.28 3.54
N ILE A 83 -14.94 -14.11 3.17
CA ILE A 83 -13.95 -13.76 2.16
C ILE A 83 -14.49 -14.28 0.83
N PRO A 84 -14.51 -13.46 -0.23
CA PRO A 84 -14.94 -13.94 -1.53
C PRO A 84 -14.03 -15.11 -1.94
N PHE A 85 -14.67 -16.23 -2.27
CA PHE A 85 -14.03 -17.27 -3.08
C PHE A 85 -13.63 -16.64 -4.41
N CYS A 86 -12.64 -17.21 -5.10
CA CYS A 86 -12.24 -16.70 -6.41
C CYS A 86 -13.33 -17.01 -7.43
N SER A 87 -14.27 -16.09 -7.54
CA SER A 87 -15.32 -15.98 -8.54
C SER A 87 -15.16 -14.61 -9.19
N ASN A 88 -15.39 -14.52 -10.49
CA ASN A 88 -15.31 -13.24 -11.20
C ASN A 88 -16.61 -12.44 -11.08
N GLU A 89 -17.63 -12.98 -10.41
CA GLU A 89 -18.95 -12.37 -10.30
C GLU A 89 -19.22 -11.99 -8.83
N PHE A 90 -19.57 -10.73 -8.61
CA PHE A 90 -19.91 -10.20 -7.28
C PHE A 90 -21.30 -10.65 -6.80
N ASP A 91 -22.04 -11.39 -7.62
CA ASP A 91 -23.39 -11.89 -7.36
C ASP A 91 -23.43 -13.41 -7.58
N GLU A 92 -24.26 -14.07 -6.79
CA GLU A 92 -24.66 -15.50 -6.80
C GLU A 92 -24.01 -16.42 -7.83
N TYR A 93 -23.36 -17.49 -7.34
CA TYR A 93 -22.87 -18.66 -8.08
C TYR A 93 -23.63 -18.90 -9.39
N SER A 94 -23.02 -18.58 -10.53
CA SER A 94 -23.44 -19.23 -11.77
C SER A 94 -22.98 -20.69 -11.70
N ASP A 95 -23.84 -21.64 -12.06
CA ASP A 95 -23.61 -23.10 -11.98
C ASP A 95 -22.34 -23.61 -12.73
N ASN A 96 -21.57 -22.70 -13.33
CA ASN A 96 -20.40 -22.97 -14.17
C ASN A 96 -19.09 -22.29 -13.70
N GLU A 97 -19.05 -21.55 -12.58
CA GLU A 97 -17.79 -20.98 -12.08
C GLU A 97 -17.05 -21.92 -11.12
N ASN A 98 -16.26 -22.82 -11.68
CA ASN A 98 -15.10 -23.39 -11.00
C ASN A 98 -13.85 -22.84 -11.67
N ILE A 99 -12.98 -22.13 -10.94
CA ILE A 99 -11.60 -21.93 -11.38
C ILE A 99 -10.89 -23.28 -11.29
N VAL A 100 -11.15 -24.16 -12.26
CA VAL A 100 -10.40 -25.38 -12.45
C VAL A 100 -9.13 -25.00 -13.22
N LEU A 101 -8.13 -24.52 -12.50
CA LEU A 101 -6.75 -24.57 -13.00
C LEU A 101 -6.36 -26.05 -13.04
N GLY A 102 -6.81 -26.76 -14.06
CA GLY A 102 -6.67 -28.21 -14.18
C GLY A 102 -5.21 -28.65 -14.13
N ASP A 103 -4.95 -29.72 -13.38
CA ASP A 103 -3.65 -30.39 -13.24
C ASP A 103 -2.47 -29.43 -12.95
N CYS A 104 -2.68 -28.43 -12.08
CA CYS A 104 -1.62 -27.53 -11.62
C CYS A 104 -1.04 -27.99 -10.27
N LYS A 105 0.29 -27.99 -10.16
CA LYS A 105 1.02 -28.46 -8.98
C LYS A 105 2.19 -27.58 -8.63
N ILE A 106 2.58 -27.55 -7.36
CA ILE A 106 3.88 -27.01 -6.97
C ILE A 106 4.97 -27.92 -7.55
N LYS A 107 5.77 -27.38 -8.48
CA LYS A 107 6.69 -28.16 -9.33
C LYS A 107 7.62 -29.09 -8.56
N GLU A 108 8.20 -28.60 -7.48
CA GLU A 108 9.21 -29.34 -6.70
C GLU A 108 8.57 -30.35 -5.73
N MET A 109 7.27 -30.26 -5.46
CA MET A 109 6.59 -31.04 -4.43
C MET A 109 5.49 -31.96 -4.94
N ASN A 110 5.04 -31.77 -6.18
CA ASN A 110 3.91 -32.48 -6.77
C ASN A 110 2.61 -32.34 -5.92
N ILE A 111 2.48 -31.25 -5.15
CA ILE A 111 1.27 -30.91 -4.40
C ILE A 111 0.29 -30.24 -5.34
N ASP A 112 -0.90 -30.83 -5.48
CA ASP A 112 -2.01 -30.23 -6.22
C ASP A 112 -2.43 -28.92 -5.58
N ILE A 113 -2.56 -27.87 -6.41
CA ILE A 113 -3.06 -26.57 -5.97
C ILE A 113 -4.54 -26.37 -6.32
N LEU A 114 -5.20 -27.38 -6.88
CA LEU A 114 -6.64 -27.40 -7.13
C LEU A 114 -7.39 -27.11 -5.83
N ASP A 115 -8.41 -26.24 -5.91
CA ASP A 115 -9.21 -25.77 -4.77
C ASP A 115 -8.41 -25.16 -3.61
N SER A 116 -7.15 -24.77 -3.86
CA SER A 116 -6.33 -24.08 -2.87
C SER A 116 -6.26 -22.59 -3.14
N PHE A 117 -5.95 -21.82 -2.10
CA PHE A 117 -5.66 -20.39 -2.20
C PHE A 117 -4.49 -20.04 -3.14
N LEU A 118 -3.64 -21.02 -3.50
CA LEU A 118 -2.60 -20.83 -4.52
C LEU A 118 -3.18 -20.76 -5.94
N ALA A 119 -4.25 -21.48 -6.25
CA ALA A 119 -4.95 -21.37 -7.54
C ALA A 119 -5.57 -19.97 -7.70
N CYS A 120 -6.19 -19.46 -6.64
CA CYS A 120 -6.67 -18.10 -6.54
C CYS A 120 -5.58 -17.05 -6.82
N ALA A 121 -4.45 -17.17 -6.14
CA ALA A 121 -3.34 -16.26 -6.36
C ALA A 121 -2.78 -16.34 -7.77
N LEU A 122 -2.72 -17.55 -8.35
CA LEU A 122 -2.30 -17.73 -9.74
C LEU A 122 -3.24 -17.02 -10.71
N TYR A 123 -4.54 -17.19 -10.51
CA TYR A 123 -5.57 -16.55 -11.33
C TYR A 123 -5.47 -15.02 -11.30
N HIS A 124 -5.28 -14.43 -10.12
CA HIS A 124 -5.12 -12.98 -9.96
C HIS A 124 -3.69 -12.47 -10.25
N ASN A 125 -2.75 -13.35 -10.59
CA ASN A 125 -1.32 -13.05 -10.66
C ASN A 125 -0.82 -12.28 -9.41
N ALA A 126 -1.33 -12.70 -8.25
CA ALA A 126 -1.11 -12.07 -6.97
C ALA A 126 0.04 -12.76 -6.22
N PRO A 127 0.83 -12.02 -5.43
CA PRO A 127 1.84 -12.63 -4.57
C PRO A 127 1.23 -13.52 -3.49
N ILE A 128 2.03 -14.49 -3.05
CA ILE A 128 1.76 -15.35 -1.90
C ILE A 128 2.48 -14.79 -0.67
N LEU A 129 1.89 -15.07 0.49
CA LEU A 129 2.45 -14.77 1.80
C LEU A 129 2.63 -16.08 2.56
N SER A 130 3.87 -16.50 2.74
CA SER A 130 4.25 -17.72 3.46
C SER A 130 4.94 -17.39 4.79
N THR A 131 5.26 -18.40 5.58
CA THR A 131 5.91 -18.24 6.90
C THR A 131 6.96 -19.31 7.16
N LYS A 132 7.99 -18.96 7.93
CA LYS A 132 9.05 -19.88 8.38
C LYS A 132 8.58 -20.91 9.41
N LEU A 133 7.33 -20.82 9.86
CA LEU A 133 6.69 -21.87 10.66
C LEU A 133 6.58 -23.18 9.88
N CYS A 134 6.52 -23.13 8.54
CA CYS A 134 6.37 -24.31 7.70
C CYS A 134 7.69 -25.05 7.51
N ASP A 135 7.67 -26.38 7.57
CA ASP A 135 8.84 -27.24 7.34
C ASP A 135 9.16 -27.45 5.84
N ILE A 136 8.26 -27.01 4.97
CA ILE A 136 8.40 -27.11 3.52
C ILE A 136 9.30 -25.97 3.04
N GLU A 137 10.55 -26.29 2.68
CA GLU A 137 11.54 -25.29 2.22
C GLU A 137 11.09 -24.54 0.96
N GLU A 138 10.42 -25.22 0.03
CA GLU A 138 9.93 -24.65 -1.22
C GLU A 138 8.99 -23.47 -1.01
N LEU A 139 8.15 -23.52 0.03
CA LEU A 139 7.22 -22.46 0.39
C LEU A 139 7.91 -21.29 1.10
N THR A 140 9.20 -21.40 1.41
CA THR A 140 10.00 -20.31 1.98
C THR A 140 10.86 -19.58 0.94
N LYS A 141 10.94 -20.10 -0.29
CA LYS A 141 11.65 -19.47 -1.42
C LYS A 141 10.94 -18.19 -1.88
N GLU A 142 11.68 -17.27 -2.48
CA GLU A 142 11.15 -16.00 -3.02
C GLU A 142 10.08 -16.19 -4.11
N TYR A 143 10.08 -17.36 -4.75
CA TYR A 143 9.12 -17.71 -5.78
C TYR A 143 8.65 -19.14 -5.62
N ILE A 144 7.35 -19.35 -5.83
CA ILE A 144 6.74 -20.66 -5.93
C ILE A 144 6.54 -20.95 -7.42
N PHE A 145 7.14 -22.04 -7.89
CA PHE A 145 6.98 -22.51 -9.25
C PHE A 145 5.78 -23.45 -9.34
N ILE A 146 4.81 -23.07 -10.15
CA ILE A 146 3.61 -23.87 -10.40
C ILE A 146 3.72 -24.45 -11.81
N GLU A 147 3.63 -25.76 -11.93
CA GLU A 147 3.58 -26.47 -13.19
C GLU A 147 2.15 -26.91 -13.45
N CYS A 148 1.59 -26.45 -14.56
CA CYS A 148 0.30 -26.88 -15.08
C CYS A 148 0.53 -27.68 -16.36
N LYS A 149 -0.46 -28.47 -16.78
CA LYS A 149 -0.38 -29.38 -17.93
C LYS A 149 0.30 -28.82 -19.20
N ASN A 150 0.10 -27.54 -19.50
CA ASN A 150 0.64 -26.90 -20.71
C ASN A 150 1.59 -25.72 -20.43
N ASN A 151 1.68 -25.23 -19.19
CA ASN A 151 2.37 -23.99 -18.86
C ASN A 151 3.07 -24.09 -17.50
N SER A 152 4.17 -23.37 -17.34
CA SER A 152 4.78 -23.14 -16.03
C SER A 152 4.61 -21.68 -15.63
N HIS A 153 4.26 -21.48 -14.37
CA HIS A 153 4.03 -20.18 -13.77
C HIS A 153 4.99 -19.94 -12.62
N LYS A 154 5.31 -18.67 -12.38
CA LYS A 154 6.19 -18.22 -11.31
C LYS A 154 5.42 -17.21 -10.48
N LEU A 155 5.03 -17.58 -9.26
CA LEU A 155 4.39 -16.68 -8.31
C LEU A 155 5.42 -16.10 -7.35
N ALA A 156 5.35 -14.78 -7.15
CA ALA A 156 6.12 -14.11 -6.10
C ALA A 156 5.64 -14.60 -4.73
N ASN A 157 6.57 -14.86 -3.83
CA ASN A 157 6.29 -15.33 -2.48
C ASN A 157 7.04 -14.47 -1.47
N PHE A 158 6.30 -13.95 -0.51
CA PHE A 158 6.80 -13.12 0.57
C PHE A 158 6.78 -13.89 1.88
N CYS A 159 7.80 -13.70 2.70
CA CYS A 159 7.93 -14.33 4.01
C CYS A 159 7.46 -13.36 5.09
N ILE A 160 6.40 -13.71 5.86
CA ILE A 160 5.75 -12.85 6.87
C ILE A 160 6.74 -12.21 7.86
N GLU A 161 7.78 -12.94 8.21
CA GLU A 161 8.84 -12.51 9.11
C GLU A 161 9.56 -11.24 8.60
N ASN A 162 9.59 -11.02 7.29
CA ASN A 162 10.15 -9.83 6.64
C ASN A 162 9.10 -8.73 6.40
N LYS A 163 8.12 -8.59 7.30
CA LYS A 163 6.94 -7.70 7.17
C LYS A 163 7.20 -6.28 6.64
N ASN A 164 8.30 -5.64 7.04
CA ASN A 164 8.62 -4.28 6.60
C ASN A 164 9.01 -4.25 5.11
N GLU A 165 9.81 -5.22 4.66
CA GLU A 165 10.26 -5.33 3.27
C GLU A 165 9.09 -5.62 2.33
N ILE A 166 8.10 -6.39 2.80
CA ILE A 166 6.87 -6.67 2.06
C ILE A 166 6.11 -5.37 1.77
N VAL A 167 5.87 -4.56 2.81
CA VAL A 167 5.18 -3.27 2.67
C VAL A 167 5.94 -2.36 1.71
N ASP A 168 7.26 -2.27 1.87
CA ASP A 168 8.09 -1.44 1.00
C ASP A 168 8.10 -1.91 -0.46
N SER A 169 8.18 -3.22 -0.69
CA SER A 169 8.16 -3.82 -2.03
C SER A 169 6.82 -3.57 -2.74
N LEU A 170 5.71 -3.84 -2.06
CA LEU A 170 4.37 -3.64 -2.61
C LEU A 170 4.07 -2.16 -2.85
N ASN A 171 4.51 -1.28 -1.96
CA ASN A 171 4.38 0.17 -2.14
C ASN A 171 5.23 0.67 -3.33
N LYS A 172 6.46 0.17 -3.51
CA LYS A 172 7.28 0.48 -4.70
C LYS A 172 6.61 0.02 -6.00
N ASN A 173 6.06 -1.20 -6.03
CA ASN A 173 5.36 -1.70 -7.21
C ASN A 173 4.13 -0.87 -7.52
N TYR A 174 3.34 -0.51 -6.50
CA TYR A 174 2.21 0.42 -6.67
C TYR A 174 2.67 1.79 -7.21
N GLN A 175 3.76 2.36 -6.68
CA GLN A 175 4.33 3.61 -7.20
C GLN A 175 4.79 3.50 -8.66
N ASN A 176 5.34 2.36 -9.07
CA ASN A 176 5.83 2.13 -10.43
C ASN A 176 4.69 1.97 -11.46
N GLU A 177 3.51 1.50 -11.04
CA GLU A 177 2.33 1.38 -11.92
C GLU A 177 1.67 2.73 -12.24
N ILE A 178 1.97 3.76 -11.43
CA ILE A 178 1.49 5.12 -11.67
C ILE A 178 2.30 5.72 -12.81
N ASN A 179 1.73 5.63 -14.01
CA ASN A 179 2.37 6.05 -15.26
C ASN A 179 1.72 7.28 -15.91
N ASN A 180 0.68 7.85 -15.30
CA ASN A 180 -0.03 9.02 -15.79
C ASN A 180 -0.63 9.86 -14.66
N TRP A 181 -1.09 11.08 -14.98
CA TRP A 181 -1.63 12.02 -14.01
C TRP A 181 -2.93 11.58 -13.36
N GLN A 182 -3.81 10.90 -14.10
CA GLN A 182 -5.10 10.46 -13.58
C GLN A 182 -4.92 9.42 -12.47
N LYS A 183 -4.15 8.36 -12.75
CA LYS A 183 -3.76 7.37 -11.73
C LYS A 183 -3.04 8.01 -10.55
N TRP A 184 -2.20 9.01 -10.83
CA TRP A 184 -1.49 9.71 -9.77
C TRP A 184 -2.44 10.50 -8.85
N LYS A 185 -3.45 11.18 -9.41
CA LYS A 185 -4.47 11.90 -8.64
C LYS A 185 -5.23 10.96 -7.70
N GLU A 186 -5.66 9.81 -8.22
CA GLU A 186 -6.36 8.78 -7.45
C GLU A 186 -5.46 8.24 -6.32
N SER A 187 -4.18 8.04 -6.61
CA SER A 187 -3.21 7.50 -5.65
C SER A 187 -2.74 8.48 -4.57
N ILE A 188 -2.97 9.79 -4.73
CA ILE A 188 -2.27 10.80 -3.92
C ILE A 188 -2.63 10.70 -2.44
N ASN A 189 -3.90 10.42 -2.14
CA ASN A 189 -4.42 10.28 -0.79
C ASN A 189 -3.99 8.95 -0.14
N VAL A 190 -3.69 7.95 -0.96
CA VAL A 190 -3.19 6.64 -0.55
C VAL A 190 -1.69 6.71 -0.24
N LEU A 191 -0.94 7.40 -1.11
CA LEU A 191 0.51 7.48 -1.03
C LEU A 191 1.02 8.47 0.01
N TYR A 192 0.29 9.57 0.24
CA TYR A 192 0.76 10.67 1.08
C TYR A 192 -0.27 11.01 2.15
N LYS A 193 0.11 10.78 3.41
CA LYS A 193 -0.76 11.01 4.57
C LYS A 193 -0.95 12.49 4.86
N PHE A 194 0.08 13.29 4.63
CA PHE A 194 0.15 14.71 5.03
C PHE A 194 0.05 15.68 3.87
N VAL A 195 -0.28 15.20 2.67
CA VAL A 195 -0.27 16.02 1.45
C VAL A 195 -1.59 15.86 0.71
N ASN A 196 -2.18 16.99 0.33
CA ASN A 196 -3.33 17.10 -0.56
C ASN A 196 -3.00 18.05 -1.72
N ILE A 197 -3.78 18.00 -2.80
CA ILE A 197 -3.69 18.90 -3.94
C ILE A 197 -5.09 19.40 -4.34
N THR A 198 -5.21 20.67 -4.72
CA THR A 198 -6.47 21.22 -5.26
C THR A 198 -6.66 20.81 -6.73
N ASP A 199 -7.91 20.80 -7.19
CA ASP A 199 -8.22 20.55 -8.59
C ASP A 199 -7.55 21.57 -9.52
N GLU A 200 -7.56 22.86 -9.16
CA GLU A 200 -6.90 23.93 -9.91
C GLU A 200 -5.39 23.67 -10.08
N CYS A 201 -4.70 23.29 -8.99
CA CYS A 201 -3.28 22.95 -9.05
C CYS A 201 -3.03 21.74 -9.95
N PHE A 202 -3.89 20.72 -9.83
CA PHE A 202 -3.79 19.50 -10.61
C PHE A 202 -4.02 19.75 -12.12
N GLU A 203 -5.00 20.57 -12.47
CA GLU A 203 -5.29 20.97 -13.85
C GLU A 203 -4.12 21.72 -14.50
N GLU A 204 -3.43 22.58 -13.75
CA GLU A 204 -2.23 23.26 -14.25
C GLU A 204 -1.05 22.30 -14.45
N LEU A 205 -0.89 21.32 -13.55
CA LEU A 205 0.17 20.31 -13.65
C LEU A 205 -0.06 19.34 -14.82
N CYS A 206 -1.30 18.94 -15.06
CA CYS A 206 -1.61 17.90 -16.04
C CYS A 206 -1.47 18.38 -17.50
N LYS A 207 -1.34 19.70 -17.72
CA LYS A 207 -0.91 20.28 -19.01
C LYS A 207 0.48 19.82 -19.45
N TYR A 208 1.31 19.34 -18.53
CA TYR A 208 2.65 18.82 -18.80
C TYR A 208 2.66 17.30 -18.81
N SER A 209 3.53 16.66 -19.60
CA SER A 209 3.65 15.20 -19.59
C SER A 209 4.01 14.68 -18.19
N PHE A 210 3.36 13.58 -17.78
CA PHE A 210 3.63 12.92 -16.50
C PHE A 210 5.12 12.57 -16.33
N ASN A 211 5.78 12.14 -17.41
CA ASN A 211 7.20 11.75 -17.39
C ASN A 211 8.17 12.91 -17.63
N SER A 212 7.65 14.14 -17.80
CA SER A 212 8.48 15.34 -17.95
C SER A 212 9.32 15.62 -16.70
N VAL A 213 10.37 16.43 -16.87
CA VAL A 213 11.19 16.92 -15.75
C VAL A 213 10.32 17.64 -14.71
N TYR A 214 9.34 18.44 -15.15
CA TYR A 214 8.39 19.13 -14.27
C TYR A 214 7.58 18.15 -13.42
N GLY A 215 6.96 17.16 -14.07
CA GLY A 215 6.15 16.16 -13.38
C GLY A 215 6.98 15.38 -12.35
N LYS A 216 8.19 14.96 -12.71
CA LYS A 216 9.11 14.26 -11.80
C LYS A 216 9.48 15.10 -10.58
N ILE A 217 9.86 16.37 -10.77
CA ILE A 217 10.25 17.26 -9.66
C ILE A 217 9.06 17.48 -8.72
N VAL A 218 7.87 17.74 -9.25
CA VAL A 218 6.67 17.97 -8.43
C VAL A 218 6.34 16.74 -7.58
N ARG A 219 6.30 15.55 -8.19
CA ARG A 219 6.04 14.30 -7.45
C ARG A 219 7.08 14.01 -6.38
N ASN A 220 8.37 14.21 -6.70
CA ASN A 220 9.45 14.03 -5.73
C ASN A 220 9.35 15.03 -4.59
N PHE A 221 9.00 16.28 -4.88
CA PHE A 221 8.83 17.32 -3.87
C PHE A 221 7.70 16.98 -2.89
N MET A 222 6.54 16.56 -3.41
CA MET A 222 5.40 16.14 -2.58
C MET A 222 5.76 14.95 -1.69
N LYS A 223 6.44 13.94 -2.24
CA LYS A 223 6.97 12.79 -1.48
C LYS A 223 7.93 13.22 -0.37
N ASN A 224 8.83 14.15 -0.65
CA ASN A 224 9.80 14.64 0.33
C ASN A 224 9.12 15.42 1.47
N ILE A 225 8.11 16.24 1.15
CA ILE A 225 7.33 16.94 2.18
C ILE A 225 6.59 15.95 3.08
N ASP A 226 5.90 14.97 2.49
CA ASP A 226 5.17 13.96 3.26
C ASP A 226 6.11 13.20 4.21
N TYR A 227 7.25 12.75 3.70
CA TYR A 227 8.28 12.07 4.50
C TYR A 227 8.85 12.96 5.61
N TYR A 228 9.10 14.24 5.31
CA TYR A 228 9.64 15.19 6.28
C TYR A 228 8.68 15.45 7.43
N ILE A 229 7.38 15.59 7.14
CA ILE A 229 6.35 15.73 8.18
C ILE A 229 6.24 14.43 8.99
N LYS A 230 6.19 13.27 8.32
CA LYS A 230 6.13 11.95 8.98
C LYS A 230 7.28 11.75 9.97
N LYS A 231 8.49 12.19 9.63
CA LYS A 231 9.68 12.03 10.48
C LYS A 231 9.71 12.96 11.69
N ASN A 232 9.13 14.15 11.59
CA ASN A 232 9.22 15.17 12.65
C ASN A 232 7.89 15.37 13.40
N GLU A 233 6.84 14.62 13.05
CA GLU A 233 5.53 14.60 13.71
C GLU A 233 4.86 15.98 13.90
N SER A 234 5.18 16.95 13.06
CA SER A 234 4.67 18.32 13.16
C SER A 234 4.64 19.00 11.80
N ILE A 235 3.76 19.98 11.63
CA ILE A 235 3.63 20.79 10.40
C ILE A 235 4.08 22.23 10.61
N HIS A 236 4.44 22.59 11.85
CA HIS A 236 5.12 23.84 12.16
C HIS A 236 6.61 23.81 11.81
N LEU A 237 6.98 23.01 10.81
CA LEU A 237 8.35 22.82 10.39
C LEU A 237 8.78 23.92 9.42
N ASP A 238 10.08 24.19 9.46
CA ASP A 238 10.73 25.03 8.47
C ASP A 238 10.93 24.22 7.18
N PHE A 239 10.04 24.40 6.20
CA PHE A 239 10.12 23.69 4.92
C PHE A 239 11.35 24.05 4.09
N SER A 240 12.07 25.14 4.42
CA SER A 240 13.37 25.41 3.81
C SER A 240 14.42 24.34 4.16
N LYS A 241 14.26 23.64 5.29
CA LYS A 241 15.08 22.49 5.69
C LYS A 241 14.67 21.19 5.02
N CYS A 242 13.44 21.10 4.51
CA CYS A 242 12.92 19.92 3.83
C CYS A 242 13.55 19.76 2.44
N CYS A 243 13.56 20.84 1.65
CA CYS A 243 13.92 20.79 0.24
C CYS A 243 14.59 22.10 -0.18
N SER A 244 15.70 21.98 -0.91
CA SER A 244 16.36 23.14 -1.52
C SER A 244 15.37 23.92 -2.39
N ASN A 245 15.50 25.25 -2.36
CA ASN A 245 14.63 26.20 -3.08
C ASN A 245 13.20 26.36 -2.54
N THR A 246 12.87 25.77 -1.39
CA THR A 246 11.60 26.04 -0.70
C THR A 246 11.73 27.32 0.13
N LYS A 247 10.84 28.29 -0.10
CA LYS A 247 10.87 29.60 0.58
C LYS A 247 9.46 30.14 0.77
N ILE A 248 9.34 31.07 1.71
CA ILE A 248 8.18 31.96 1.83
C ILE A 248 8.37 33.11 0.83
N GLU A 249 7.28 33.54 0.19
CA GLU A 249 7.23 34.76 -0.62
C GLU A 249 7.57 36.00 0.22
N SER A 250 8.20 36.99 -0.41
CA SER A 250 8.47 38.26 0.27
C SER A 250 7.20 39.10 0.41
N ASP A 251 7.14 39.93 1.46
CA ASP A 251 6.00 40.84 1.71
C ASP A 251 5.69 41.72 0.50
N THR A 252 6.73 42.23 -0.17
CA THR A 252 6.58 43.04 -1.39
C THR A 252 5.86 42.26 -2.51
N ARG A 253 6.17 40.97 -2.69
CA ARG A 253 5.51 40.13 -3.70
C ARG A 253 4.09 39.77 -3.29
N LEU A 254 3.87 39.46 -2.01
CA LEU A 254 2.53 39.19 -1.49
C LEU A 254 1.59 40.38 -1.69
N ILE A 255 2.08 41.61 -1.50
CA ILE A 255 1.31 42.84 -1.75
C ILE A 255 1.07 43.02 -3.25
N LYS A 256 2.12 42.93 -4.08
CA LYS A 256 2.03 43.14 -5.54
C LYS A 256 1.09 42.13 -6.22
N PHE A 257 1.16 40.86 -5.83
CA PHE A 257 0.47 39.75 -6.48
C PHE A 257 -0.65 39.16 -5.63
N LYS A 258 -1.19 39.93 -4.67
CA LYS A 258 -2.21 39.48 -3.72
C LYS A 258 -3.40 38.80 -4.40
N ARG A 259 -3.86 39.32 -5.54
CA ARG A 259 -5.01 38.76 -6.28
C ARG A 259 -4.69 37.39 -6.88
N GLU A 260 -3.50 37.21 -7.43
CA GLU A 260 -3.08 35.99 -8.13
C GLU A 260 -2.67 34.86 -7.16
N LEU A 261 -2.24 35.23 -5.96
CA LEU A 261 -1.88 34.31 -4.87
C LEU A 261 -3.04 34.05 -3.90
N SER A 262 -4.17 34.76 -4.04
CA SER A 262 -5.36 34.52 -3.23
C SER A 262 -6.22 33.42 -3.85
N ILE A 263 -6.04 32.20 -3.35
CA ILE A 263 -6.52 30.95 -3.96
C ILE A 263 -7.30 30.16 -2.91
N VAL A 264 -8.21 29.34 -3.38
CA VAL A 264 -8.99 28.42 -2.55
C VAL A 264 -8.11 27.23 -2.17
N ASN A 265 -7.95 26.98 -0.87
CA ASN A 265 -7.20 25.83 -0.38
C ASN A 265 -8.06 24.55 -0.39
N CYS A 266 -7.49 23.44 0.06
CA CYS A 266 -8.13 22.12 0.05
C CYS A 266 -9.37 22.03 0.96
N ASN A 267 -9.61 23.03 1.83
CA ASN A 267 -10.77 23.13 2.70
C ASN A 267 -11.85 24.08 2.15
N GLY A 268 -11.68 24.61 0.94
CA GLY A 268 -12.59 25.61 0.37
C GLY A 268 -12.37 27.03 0.90
N ASN A 269 -11.34 27.27 1.72
CA ASN A 269 -11.05 28.58 2.28
C ASN A 269 -10.14 29.39 1.36
N LYS A 270 -10.48 30.66 1.15
CA LYS A 270 -9.64 31.58 0.37
C LYS A 270 -8.49 32.07 1.23
N GLU A 271 -7.27 31.70 0.86
CA GLU A 271 -6.05 32.04 1.58
C GLU A 271 -4.99 32.62 0.62
N ILE A 272 -3.99 33.30 1.16
CA ILE A 272 -2.87 33.80 0.37
C ILE A 272 -1.75 32.76 0.39
N ALA A 273 -1.44 32.23 -0.79
CA ALA A 273 -0.32 31.33 -1.02
C ALA A 273 1.01 32.02 -0.63
N ASN A 274 1.65 31.56 0.45
CA ASN A 274 2.90 32.15 0.93
C ASN A 274 4.10 31.23 0.74
N TRP A 275 3.93 29.92 0.86
CA TRP A 275 5.01 28.97 0.61
C TRP A 275 5.08 28.57 -0.85
N HIS A 276 6.30 28.49 -1.37
CA HIS A 276 6.54 27.96 -2.69
C HIS A 276 7.84 27.18 -2.77
N THR A 277 7.94 26.33 -3.79
CA THR A 277 9.22 25.81 -4.28
C THR A 277 9.40 26.12 -5.75
N TRP A 278 10.65 26.26 -6.16
CA TRP A 278 11.00 26.46 -7.56
C TRP A 278 11.06 25.11 -8.26
N ILE A 279 10.19 24.93 -9.24
CA ILE A 279 10.24 23.79 -10.15
C ILE A 279 11.05 24.27 -11.34
N ASN A 280 12.37 24.09 -11.31
CA ASN A 280 13.33 24.72 -12.22
C ASN A 280 13.38 26.27 -12.12
N LYS A 281 14.00 26.97 -13.10
CA LYS A 281 14.15 28.44 -13.06
C LYS A 281 12.87 29.23 -13.34
N ASP A 282 11.90 28.60 -14.01
CA ASP A 282 10.78 29.27 -14.65
C ASP A 282 9.43 28.94 -14.02
N PHE A 283 9.31 27.91 -13.19
CA PHE A 283 8.04 27.53 -12.58
C PHE A 283 8.08 27.53 -11.06
N ARG A 284 6.91 27.74 -10.48
CA ARG A 284 6.67 27.72 -9.04
C ARG A 284 5.51 26.81 -8.72
N LEU A 285 5.70 26.04 -7.66
CA LEU A 285 4.67 25.23 -7.03
C LEU A 285 4.37 25.84 -5.66
N TYR A 286 3.15 26.33 -5.49
CA TYR A 286 2.66 26.97 -4.29
C TYR A 286 1.87 26.01 -3.42
N PHE A 287 2.02 26.15 -2.11
CA PHE A 287 1.30 25.35 -1.13
C PHE A 287 0.97 26.18 0.12
N THR A 288 -0.04 25.74 0.86
CA THR A 288 -0.44 26.28 2.16
C THR A 288 -0.45 25.19 3.22
N ILE A 289 -0.43 25.61 4.47
CA ILE A 289 -0.50 24.73 5.62
C ILE A 289 -1.96 24.66 6.06
N ASP A 290 -2.56 23.48 5.94
CA ASP A 290 -3.85 23.17 6.53
C ASP A 290 -3.65 22.79 8.00
N LYS A 291 -3.83 23.78 8.87
CA LYS A 291 -3.70 23.60 10.32
C LYS A 291 -4.82 22.75 10.93
N ILE A 292 -5.97 22.67 10.28
CA ILE A 292 -7.15 21.97 10.82
C ILE A 292 -6.95 20.47 10.68
N ASN A 293 -6.59 20.02 9.47
CA ASN A 293 -6.41 18.61 9.19
C ASN A 293 -4.97 18.13 9.40
N ASN A 294 -4.07 19.04 9.80
CA ASN A 294 -2.64 18.79 9.88
C ASN A 294 -2.14 18.20 8.55
N LYS A 295 -2.26 18.97 7.47
CA LYS A 295 -1.80 18.63 6.12
C LYS A 295 -1.16 19.81 5.39
N ILE A 296 -0.46 19.53 4.31
CA ILE A 296 -0.03 20.49 3.31
C ILE A 296 -0.97 20.42 2.12
N CYS A 297 -1.45 21.57 1.68
CA CYS A 297 -2.28 21.68 0.50
C CYS A 297 -1.51 22.34 -0.63
N PHE A 298 -1.29 21.63 -1.72
CA PHE A 298 -0.73 22.18 -2.95
C PHE A 298 -1.83 22.87 -3.75
N ILE A 299 -1.69 24.18 -3.95
CA ILE A 299 -2.79 25.04 -4.41
C ILE A 299 -2.60 25.63 -5.79
N LYS A 300 -1.36 25.76 -6.29
CA LYS A 300 -1.10 26.30 -7.63
C LYS A 300 0.24 25.90 -8.20
N PHE A 301 0.24 25.57 -9.48
CA PHE A 301 1.45 25.43 -10.29
C PHE A 301 1.41 26.48 -11.41
N CYS A 302 2.42 27.33 -11.50
CA CYS A 302 2.43 28.37 -12.54
C CYS A 302 3.84 28.75 -12.96
N LYS A 303 3.94 29.36 -14.15
CA LYS A 303 5.16 30.05 -14.55
C LYS A 303 5.44 31.18 -13.56
N LYS A 304 6.72 31.49 -13.35
CA LYS A 304 7.18 32.58 -12.51
C LYS A 304 6.45 33.87 -12.90
N ILE A 305 5.71 34.41 -11.96
CA ILE A 305 5.02 35.69 -12.11
C ILE A 305 6.08 36.81 -12.06
N ILE A 306 6.23 37.53 -13.18
CA ILE A 306 7.19 38.64 -13.37
C ILE A 306 6.57 39.94 -12.87
#